data_AF-A0A6G7J761-F1
#
_entry.id   AF-A0A6G7J761-F1
#
_cell.length_a   1.000
_cell.length_b   1.000
_cell.length_c   1.000
_cell.angle_alpha   90.00
_cell.angle_beta   90.00
_cell.angle_gamma   90.00
#
_symmetry.space_group_name_H-M   'P 1'
#
loop_
_entity.id
_entity.type
_entity.pdbx_description
1 polymer ?
#
loop_
_entity_poly.entity_id
_entity_poly.type
_entity_poly.pdbx_seq_one_letter_code
_entity_poly.pdbx_strand_id
1 'polypeptide(L)'
;MSLQQLKSNIWLITILFFCLTNCSSDGSISARNSFKCCTEEIDDNVNNLPLQENGELVDIYVSNVLTPNGDGINDFWVIENLYLYPNNTVEIYNSSDQLIFTTKGYDSAGNVFPTEEIAQGSYRYKIVIESEDVFLRQGYLCVVTEYPNNFNSNNGCQPLYPDPFLQ
;
A
#
# COMPACT_ATOMS: atom_id res chain seq x y z
N MET A 1 44.56 -60.34 -13.72
CA MET A 1 43.23 -59.72 -13.86
C MET A 1 43.46 -58.23 -13.99
N SER A 2 43.22 -57.73 -15.20
CA SER A 2 43.75 -56.49 -15.76
C SER A 2 43.20 -55.22 -15.10
N LEU A 3 44.12 -54.34 -14.70
CA LEU A 3 43.93 -52.89 -14.55
C LEU A 3 43.49 -52.31 -15.89
N GLN A 4 42.19 -52.10 -16.12
CA GLN A 4 41.61 -51.04 -16.97
C GLN A 4 40.08 -51.08 -16.85
N GLN A 5 39.52 -50.26 -15.96
CA GLN A 5 38.19 -49.64 -16.15
C GLN A 5 38.02 -48.52 -15.12
N LEU A 6 38.94 -47.56 -15.18
CA LEU A 6 38.86 -46.28 -14.46
C LEU A 6 38.75 -45.16 -15.50
N LYS A 7 37.75 -45.26 -16.40
CA LYS A 7 37.35 -44.20 -17.33
C LYS A 7 35.87 -44.32 -17.67
N SER A 8 35.04 -44.16 -16.66
CA SER A 8 33.65 -43.71 -16.82
C SER A 8 33.31 -43.04 -15.51
N ASN A 9 32.59 -41.91 -15.53
CA ASN A 9 32.18 -41.08 -14.38
C ASN A 9 32.94 -39.74 -14.14
N ILE A 10 33.65 -39.18 -15.13
CA ILE A 10 34.13 -37.78 -15.03
C ILE A 10 33.20 -36.78 -15.74
N TRP A 11 32.27 -37.25 -16.57
CA TRP A 11 31.30 -36.40 -17.30
C TRP A 11 29.92 -36.25 -16.64
N LEU A 12 29.72 -36.86 -15.46
CA LEU A 12 28.45 -36.80 -14.71
C LEU A 12 28.56 -36.02 -13.40
N ILE A 13 29.76 -35.69 -12.93
CA ILE A 13 29.97 -34.88 -11.71
C ILE A 13 30.10 -33.38 -12.04
N THR A 14 30.30 -33.01 -13.31
CA THR A 14 30.34 -31.59 -13.74
C THR A 14 28.97 -30.98 -14.02
N ILE A 15 27.87 -31.76 -13.99
CA ILE A 15 26.49 -31.26 -14.17
C ILE A 15 25.75 -31.06 -12.84
N LEU A 16 26.35 -31.45 -11.72
CA LEU A 16 25.83 -31.18 -10.36
C LEU A 16 26.58 -30.06 -9.62
N PHE A 17 27.44 -29.32 -10.32
CA PHE A 17 28.18 -28.17 -9.80
C PHE A 17 28.05 -26.95 -10.72
N PHE A 18 26.84 -26.67 -11.22
CA PHE A 18 26.51 -25.42 -11.90
C PHE A 18 25.04 -25.06 -11.69
N CYS A 19 24.62 -24.96 -10.43
CA CYS A 19 23.41 -24.22 -10.08
C CYS A 19 23.55 -23.52 -8.72
N LEU A 20 24.76 -23.08 -8.40
CA LEU A 20 24.99 -22.14 -7.30
C LEU A 20 25.79 -20.97 -7.88
N THR A 21 25.19 -19.80 -7.76
CA THR A 21 25.73 -18.44 -7.97
C THR A 21 25.93 -17.98 -9.41
N ASN A 22 24.91 -17.32 -9.98
CA ASN A 22 24.92 -15.86 -10.20
C ASN A 22 23.63 -15.42 -10.91
N CYS A 23 22.59 -15.10 -10.13
CA CYS A 23 21.62 -14.11 -10.57
C CYS A 23 22.17 -12.75 -10.12
N SER A 24 22.54 -11.90 -11.06
CA SER A 24 22.96 -10.53 -10.78
C SER A 24 21.70 -9.72 -10.47
N SER A 25 21.39 -9.51 -9.19
CA SER A 25 20.52 -8.41 -8.79
C SER A 25 21.39 -7.27 -8.32
N ASP A 26 21.76 -6.41 -9.27
CA ASP A 26 22.34 -5.11 -8.95
C ASP A 26 21.29 -4.25 -8.23
N GLY A 27 21.72 -3.49 -7.22
CA GLY A 27 20.98 -2.33 -6.72
C GLY A 27 20.44 -2.45 -5.31
N SER A 28 21.31 -2.22 -4.33
CA SER A 28 20.97 -1.85 -2.96
C SER A 28 20.05 -0.61 -2.90
N ILE A 29 18.97 -0.66 -2.12
CA ILE A 29 18.62 0.34 -1.09
C ILE A 29 17.80 -0.37 0.01
N SER A 30 18.39 -0.37 1.21
CA SER A 30 17.78 -0.47 2.54
C SER A 30 16.48 -1.25 2.70
N ALA A 31 16.61 -2.55 3.02
CA ALA A 31 15.57 -3.30 3.71
C ALA A 31 15.41 -2.77 5.15
N ARG A 32 14.56 -1.75 5.34
CA ARG A 32 13.75 -1.61 6.55
C ARG A 32 12.30 -1.88 6.16
N ASN A 33 11.75 -2.94 6.72
CA ASN A 33 10.37 -3.44 6.60
C ASN A 33 9.98 -3.93 5.20
N SER A 34 10.56 -5.07 4.87
CA SER A 34 10.19 -5.98 3.78
C SER A 34 8.72 -6.41 3.83
N PHE A 35 7.87 -5.78 3.02
CA PHE A 35 6.82 -6.51 2.32
C PHE A 35 7.53 -7.47 1.36
N LYS A 36 7.56 -8.78 1.69
CA LYS A 36 8.17 -9.79 0.82
C LYS A 36 7.27 -11.01 0.73
N CYS A 37 6.76 -11.29 -0.47
CA CYS A 37 6.90 -12.55 -1.21
C CYS A 37 5.75 -12.75 -2.23
N CYS A 38 6.15 -12.98 -3.48
CA CYS A 38 5.54 -13.85 -4.49
C CYS A 38 4.01 -13.83 -4.69
N THR A 39 3.56 -13.00 -5.62
CA THR A 39 2.79 -13.49 -6.78
C THR A 39 3.33 -12.78 -8.01
N GLU A 40 3.84 -13.56 -8.98
CA GLU A 40 4.08 -13.06 -10.32
C GLU A 40 2.71 -12.70 -10.90
N GLU A 41 2.57 -11.46 -11.36
CA GLU A 41 1.35 -10.85 -11.91
C GLU A 41 0.15 -10.76 -10.95
N ILE A 42 0.29 -9.93 -9.92
CA ILE A 42 -0.83 -9.05 -9.54
C ILE A 42 -0.32 -7.63 -9.81
N ASP A 43 -0.80 -7.05 -10.90
CA ASP A 43 -0.70 -5.62 -11.17
C ASP A 43 -1.08 -4.86 -9.89
N ASP A 44 -0.32 -3.83 -9.53
CA ASP A 44 -0.70 -2.91 -8.47
C ASP A 44 -2.17 -2.49 -8.69
N ASN A 45 -3.08 -2.83 -7.78
CA ASN A 45 -4.53 -2.62 -7.95
C ASN A 45 -5.11 -3.20 -9.27
N VAL A 46 -5.36 -4.51 -9.32
CA VAL A 46 -6.35 -5.03 -10.29
C VAL A 46 -7.73 -4.52 -9.87
N ASN A 47 -8.12 -3.38 -10.45
CA ASN A 47 -9.36 -2.65 -10.24
C ASN A 47 -10.58 -3.40 -10.79
N ASN A 48 -10.95 -4.51 -10.17
CA ASN A 48 -12.19 -5.22 -10.49
C ASN A 48 -13.20 -5.04 -9.36
N LEU A 49 -13.39 -3.80 -8.89
CA LEU A 49 -14.52 -3.53 -8.02
C LEU A 49 -15.82 -3.87 -8.77
N PRO A 50 -16.71 -4.71 -8.19
CA PRO A 50 -17.76 -5.37 -8.94
C PRO A 50 -18.93 -4.46 -9.31
N LEU A 51 -18.98 -3.23 -8.80
CA LEU A 51 -20.05 -2.31 -9.10
C LEU A 51 -19.81 -1.67 -10.46
N GLN A 52 -20.79 -1.86 -11.33
CA GLN A 52 -20.85 -1.22 -12.63
C GLN A 52 -21.97 -0.18 -12.63
N GLU A 53 -21.61 1.09 -12.72
CA GLU A 53 -22.59 2.14 -13.01
C GLU A 53 -22.72 2.22 -14.54
N ASN A 54 -23.92 2.05 -15.08
CA ASN A 54 -24.19 2.06 -16.53
C ASN A 54 -23.37 1.05 -17.36
N GLY A 55 -22.83 -0.01 -16.73
CA GLY A 55 -21.98 -1.01 -17.39
C GLY A 55 -20.48 -0.72 -17.34
N GLU A 56 -20.04 0.29 -16.58
CA GLU A 56 -18.64 0.64 -16.39
C GLU A 56 -18.22 0.40 -14.93
N LEU A 57 -17.08 -0.28 -14.71
CA LEU A 57 -16.53 -0.52 -13.38
C LEU A 57 -16.23 0.81 -12.69
N VAL A 58 -16.77 1.01 -11.50
CA VAL A 58 -16.49 2.20 -10.70
C VAL A 58 -15.31 1.89 -9.77
N ASP A 59 -14.20 2.61 -9.91
CA ASP A 59 -13.09 2.54 -8.96
C ASP A 59 -13.30 3.53 -7.79
N ILE A 60 -12.63 3.27 -6.66
CA ILE A 60 -12.52 4.22 -5.57
C ILE A 60 -11.28 5.11 -5.76
N TYR A 61 -11.39 6.39 -5.40
CA TYR A 61 -10.25 7.31 -5.38
C TYR A 61 -9.94 7.69 -3.93
N VAL A 62 -8.71 7.41 -3.50
CA VAL A 62 -8.28 7.67 -2.12
C VAL A 62 -7.41 8.93 -2.11
N SER A 63 -7.86 9.98 -1.43
CA SER A 63 -7.01 11.16 -1.20
C SER A 63 -5.80 10.75 -0.36
N ASN A 64 -4.62 11.28 -0.71
CA ASN A 64 -3.39 11.04 0.03
C ASN A 64 -2.99 12.20 0.96
N VAL A 65 -3.85 13.20 1.12
CA VAL A 65 -3.61 14.38 1.97
C VAL A 65 -4.80 14.67 2.87
N LEU A 66 -4.51 15.07 4.10
CA LEU A 66 -5.45 15.51 5.12
C LEU A 66 -4.86 16.74 5.84
N THR A 67 -5.58 17.86 5.82
CA THR A 67 -5.19 19.14 6.42
C THR A 67 -6.31 19.66 7.31
N PRO A 68 -6.42 19.17 8.56
CA PRO A 68 -7.54 19.53 9.44
C PRO A 68 -7.29 20.91 10.09
N ASN A 69 -7.36 21.96 9.29
CA ASN A 69 -7.12 23.35 9.68
C ASN A 69 -8.43 24.17 9.79
N GLY A 70 -9.57 23.61 9.36
CA GLY A 70 -10.90 24.19 9.45
C GLY A 70 -11.25 25.17 8.33
N ASP A 71 -10.55 25.15 7.19
CA ASP A 71 -10.84 26.04 6.05
C ASP A 71 -11.82 25.47 5.01
N GLY A 72 -12.21 24.20 5.17
CA GLY A 72 -13.12 23.45 4.31
C GLY A 72 -12.44 22.61 3.23
N ILE A 73 -11.12 22.68 3.08
CA ILE A 73 -10.34 21.97 2.05
C ILE A 73 -9.49 20.90 2.72
N ASN A 74 -9.68 19.63 2.30
CA ASN A 74 -8.95 18.48 2.84
C ASN A 74 -9.03 18.32 4.39
N ASP A 75 -10.00 18.95 5.06
CA ASP A 75 -10.23 18.84 6.50
C ASP A 75 -10.63 17.43 6.98
N PHE A 76 -11.20 16.65 6.06
CA PHE A 76 -11.62 15.27 6.28
C PHE A 76 -10.97 14.35 5.27
N TRP A 77 -10.68 13.13 5.67
CA TRP A 77 -10.15 12.14 4.75
C TRP A 77 -11.29 11.54 3.92
N VAL A 78 -11.34 11.93 2.65
CA VAL A 78 -12.37 11.50 1.70
C VAL A 78 -11.84 10.39 0.81
N ILE A 79 -12.67 9.35 0.65
CA ILE A 79 -12.47 8.26 -0.31
C ILE A 79 -13.66 8.29 -1.27
N GLU A 80 -13.43 8.76 -2.48
CA GLU A 80 -14.49 8.88 -3.49
C GLU A 80 -15.00 7.49 -3.90
N ASN A 81 -16.30 7.42 -4.18
CA ASN A 81 -17.02 6.20 -4.57
C ASN A 81 -17.08 5.08 -3.51
N LEU A 82 -16.41 5.21 -2.36
CA LEU A 82 -16.46 4.16 -1.32
C LEU A 82 -17.87 3.93 -0.76
N TYR A 83 -18.72 4.96 -0.77
CA TYR A 83 -20.12 4.88 -0.35
C TYR A 83 -20.96 3.88 -1.17
N LEU A 84 -20.52 3.53 -2.39
CA LEU A 84 -21.16 2.49 -3.20
C LEU A 84 -20.94 1.09 -2.61
N TYR A 85 -19.91 0.91 -1.75
CA TYR A 85 -19.52 -0.35 -1.15
C TYR A 85 -19.76 -0.32 0.37
N PRO A 86 -21.01 -0.52 0.85
CA PRO A 86 -21.33 -0.44 2.28
C PRO A 86 -20.64 -1.52 3.13
N ASN A 87 -20.25 -2.64 2.51
CA ASN A 87 -19.46 -3.71 3.15
C ASN A 87 -17.96 -3.44 3.06
N ASN A 88 -17.54 -2.19 3.32
CA ASN A 88 -16.13 -1.84 3.39
C ASN A 88 -15.63 -1.90 4.85
N THR A 89 -14.33 -2.10 5.03
CA THR A 89 -13.62 -1.95 6.30
C THR A 89 -12.42 -1.06 6.05
N VAL A 90 -12.27 -0.02 6.86
CA VAL A 90 -11.14 0.91 6.80
C VAL A 90 -10.34 0.79 8.07
N GLU A 91 -9.02 0.63 7.92
CA GLU A 91 -8.03 0.57 8.99
C GLU A 91 -6.98 1.66 8.75
N ILE A 92 -6.61 2.39 9.79
CA ILE A 92 -5.54 3.40 9.73
C ILE A 92 -4.52 3.12 10.83
N TYR A 93 -3.26 3.19 10.43
CA TYR A 93 -2.10 2.93 11.26
C TYR A 93 -1.23 4.18 11.33
N ASN A 94 -0.67 4.44 12.51
CA ASN A 94 0.34 5.49 12.67
C ASN A 94 1.71 5.07 12.09
N SER A 95 2.69 5.97 12.15
CA SER A 95 4.05 5.74 11.66
C SER A 95 4.82 4.62 12.37
N SER A 96 4.33 4.14 13.52
CA SER A 96 4.87 2.99 14.26
C SER A 96 4.10 1.69 13.99
N ASP A 97 3.30 1.65 12.91
CA ASP A 97 2.43 0.53 12.53
C ASP A 97 1.37 0.14 13.57
N GLN A 98 1.05 1.03 14.52
CA GLN A 98 -0.03 0.80 15.48
C GLN A 98 -1.37 1.16 14.86
N LEU A 99 -2.36 0.27 14.97
CA LEU A 99 -3.74 0.54 14.56
C LEU A 99 -4.34 1.63 15.46
N ILE A 100 -4.73 2.76 14.87
CA ILE A 100 -5.32 3.90 15.59
C ILE A 100 -6.79 4.13 15.26
N PHE A 101 -7.27 3.57 14.15
CA PHE A 101 -8.66 3.67 13.75
C PHE A 101 -9.05 2.44 12.94
N THR A 102 -10.25 1.94 13.19
CA THR A 102 -10.89 0.90 12.39
C THR A 102 -12.39 1.13 12.38
N THR A 103 -13.02 0.99 11.22
CA THR A 103 -14.48 1.05 11.09
C THR A 103 -14.96 0.15 9.96
N LYS A 104 -16.22 -0.25 10.04
CA LYS A 104 -16.95 -0.92 8.95
C LYS A 104 -17.94 0.07 8.36
N GLY A 105 -18.11 0.04 7.03
CA GLY A 105 -19.01 0.93 6.31
C GLY A 105 -18.57 2.38 6.38
N TYR A 106 -17.27 2.65 6.16
CA TYR A 106 -16.76 4.01 6.06
C TYR A 106 -17.48 4.75 4.93
N ASP A 107 -17.97 5.94 5.24
CA ASP A 107 -18.61 6.83 4.29
C ASP A 107 -18.36 8.29 4.69
N SER A 108 -18.39 9.19 3.72
CA SER A 108 -18.24 10.63 3.96
C SER A 108 -19.51 11.28 4.55
N ALA A 109 -20.55 10.50 4.89
CA ALA A 109 -21.84 11.00 5.38
C ALA A 109 -21.96 10.95 6.91
N GLY A 110 -21.02 10.32 7.61
CA GLY A 110 -20.95 10.35 9.07
C GLY A 110 -20.03 9.31 9.70
N ASN A 111 -19.58 8.29 8.95
CA ASN A 111 -18.64 7.30 9.45
C ASN A 111 -17.24 7.53 8.89
N VAL A 112 -16.62 8.63 9.33
CA VAL A 112 -15.32 9.11 8.86
C VAL A 112 -14.23 8.92 9.90
N PHE A 113 -12.97 9.00 9.45
CA PHE A 113 -11.83 9.07 10.33
C PHE A 113 -11.84 10.40 11.11
N PRO A 114 -11.85 10.39 12.45
CA PRO A 114 -11.84 11.61 13.24
C PRO A 114 -10.53 12.37 13.07
N THR A 115 -10.63 13.67 12.87
CA THR A 115 -9.48 14.55 12.60
C THR A 115 -9.16 15.49 13.77
N GLU A 116 -9.97 15.47 14.82
CA GLU A 116 -9.72 16.20 16.06
C GLU A 116 -8.43 15.67 16.72
N GLU A 117 -7.45 16.56 16.91
CA GLU A 117 -6.18 16.29 17.60
C GLU A 117 -5.24 15.26 16.95
N ILE A 118 -5.34 15.07 15.63
CA ILE A 118 -4.39 14.23 14.91
C ILE A 118 -3.01 14.90 14.78
N ALA A 119 -1.96 14.12 15.03
CA ALA A 119 -0.59 14.61 14.88
C ALA A 119 -0.18 14.70 13.40
N GLN A 120 0.66 15.68 13.06
CA GLN A 120 1.31 15.75 11.76
C GLN A 120 2.17 14.51 11.51
N GLY A 121 2.06 13.90 10.33
CA GLY A 121 2.91 12.77 9.96
C GLY A 121 2.40 11.94 8.79
N SER A 122 3.07 10.80 8.57
CA SER A 122 2.67 9.78 7.60
C SER A 122 1.90 8.67 8.31
N TYR A 123 0.72 8.38 7.78
CA TYR A 123 -0.16 7.30 8.23
C TYR A 123 -0.29 6.29 7.11
N ARG A 124 -0.53 5.02 7.46
CA ARG A 124 -0.81 3.96 6.50
C ARG A 124 -2.27 3.58 6.61
N TYR A 125 -2.95 3.42 5.47
CA TYR A 125 -4.32 2.93 5.45
C TYR A 125 -4.42 1.57 4.78
N LYS A 126 -5.47 0.84 5.14
CA LYS A 126 -5.91 -0.38 4.49
C LYS A 126 -7.43 -0.36 4.38
N ILE A 127 -7.93 -0.57 3.17
CA ILE A 127 -9.35 -0.59 2.82
C ILE A 127 -9.63 -1.97 2.27
N VAL A 128 -10.59 -2.66 2.87
CA VAL A 128 -11.08 -3.97 2.42
C VAL A 128 -12.53 -3.82 2.02
N ILE A 129 -12.90 -4.29 0.84
CA ILE A 129 -14.29 -4.37 0.38
C ILE A 129 -14.64 -5.84 0.19
N GLU A 130 -15.62 -6.32 0.94
CA GLU A 130 -16.09 -7.70 0.88
C GLU A 130 -17.30 -7.80 -0.07
N SER A 131 -17.13 -8.50 -1.19
CA SER A 131 -18.19 -8.84 -2.15
C SER A 131 -18.09 -10.33 -2.54
N GLU A 132 -18.38 -10.70 -3.80
CA GLU A 132 -18.06 -12.03 -4.33
C GLU A 132 -16.56 -12.32 -4.24
N ASP A 133 -15.75 -11.33 -4.63
CA ASP A 133 -14.31 -11.27 -4.41
C ASP A 133 -13.96 -10.22 -3.34
N VAL A 134 -12.82 -10.40 -2.69
CA VAL A 134 -12.28 -9.42 -1.73
C VAL A 134 -11.38 -8.44 -2.47
N PHE A 135 -11.74 -7.16 -2.42
CA PHE A 135 -10.90 -6.09 -2.91
C PHE A 135 -10.10 -5.46 -1.77
N LEU A 136 -8.81 -5.22 -2.01
CA LEU A 136 -7.88 -4.65 -1.04
C LEU A 136 -7.20 -3.43 -1.66
N ARG A 137 -7.30 -2.28 -0.99
CA ARG A 137 -6.52 -1.08 -1.31
C ARG A 137 -5.72 -0.62 -0.11
N GLN A 138 -4.45 -0.29 -0.33
CA GLN A 138 -3.54 0.17 0.73
C GLN A 138 -2.67 1.32 0.20
N GLY A 139 -2.18 2.15 1.12
CA GLY A 139 -1.35 3.29 0.77
C GLY A 139 -1.05 4.17 1.98
N TYR A 140 -0.65 5.41 1.71
CA TYR A 140 -0.27 6.38 2.72
C TYR A 140 -1.17 7.62 2.70
N LEU A 141 -1.42 8.16 3.89
CA LEU A 141 -2.14 9.41 4.12
C LEU A 141 -1.20 10.42 4.80
N CYS A 142 -1.03 11.57 4.15
CA CYS A 142 -0.19 12.66 4.64
C CYS A 142 -1.07 13.58 5.48
N VAL A 143 -0.84 13.58 6.79
CA VAL A 143 -1.54 14.51 7.69
C VAL A 143 -0.63 15.70 7.92
N VAL A 144 -1.05 16.87 7.46
CA VAL A 144 -0.28 18.11 7.55
C VAL A 144 -1.11 19.12 8.34
N THR A 145 -0.62 19.53 9.51
CA THR A 145 -1.34 20.46 10.40
C THR A 145 -0.64 21.81 10.52
N GLU A 146 0.64 21.90 10.12
CA GLU A 146 1.43 23.13 10.12
C GLU A 146 2.34 23.18 8.87
N TYR A 147 2.77 24.39 8.45
CA TYR A 147 3.63 24.56 7.26
C TYR A 147 4.79 23.55 7.14
N PRO A 148 5.15 23.14 5.91
CA PRO A 148 5.99 21.98 5.62
C PRO A 148 7.47 22.13 5.99
N ASN A 149 7.89 23.25 6.60
CA ASN A 149 9.25 23.42 7.11
C ASN A 149 9.60 22.35 8.16
N ASN A 150 8.59 21.72 8.76
CA ASN A 150 8.72 20.64 9.75
C ASN A 150 8.07 19.31 9.30
N PHE A 151 7.58 19.16 8.06
CA PHE A 151 7.00 17.89 7.61
C PHE A 151 8.12 16.91 7.26
N ASN A 152 8.41 16.00 8.18
CA ASN A 152 9.38 14.95 7.94
C ASN A 152 8.72 13.82 7.14
N SER A 153 8.88 13.86 5.81
CA SER A 153 8.37 12.86 4.84
C SER A 153 8.93 11.43 5.03
N ASN A 154 9.70 11.18 6.08
CA ASN A 154 10.14 9.83 6.42
C ASN A 154 8.90 8.94 6.55
N ASN A 155 8.78 7.95 5.65
CA ASN A 155 7.73 6.92 5.55
C ASN A 155 6.73 7.05 4.38
N GLY A 156 7.21 7.36 3.16
CA GLY A 156 6.49 6.99 1.92
C GLY A 156 5.28 7.85 1.53
N CYS A 157 4.94 8.88 2.30
CA CYS A 157 3.87 9.80 1.94
C CYS A 157 4.40 11.06 1.26
N GLN A 158 3.98 11.31 0.02
CA GLN A 158 4.24 12.54 -0.73
C GLN A 158 2.90 13.16 -1.14
N PRO A 159 2.50 14.32 -0.58
CA PRO A 159 1.20 14.91 -0.89
C PRO A 159 1.19 15.36 -2.36
N LEU A 160 0.25 14.85 -3.16
CA LEU A 160 0.20 15.15 -4.60
C LEU A 160 -0.47 16.49 -4.89
N TYR A 161 -1.23 17.01 -3.92
CA TYR A 161 -1.94 18.29 -3.99
C TYR A 161 -1.96 18.95 -2.60
N PRO A 162 -0.88 19.67 -2.21
CA PRO A 162 -0.84 20.34 -0.92
C PRO A 162 -1.95 21.40 -0.83
N ASP A 163 -2.51 21.54 0.37
CA ASP A 163 -3.55 22.52 0.66
C ASP A 163 -3.08 23.95 0.34
N PRO A 164 -3.82 24.68 -0.53
CA PRO A 164 -3.46 26.03 -0.95
C PRO A 164 -3.59 27.09 0.16
N PHE A 165 -4.30 26.82 1.26
CA PHE A 165 -4.56 27.78 2.34
C PHE A 165 -3.96 27.37 3.69
N LEU A 166 -3.04 26.40 3.68
CA LEU A 166 -2.21 26.09 4.83
C LEU A 166 -1.43 27.35 5.26
N GLN A 167 -1.56 27.75 6.53
CA GLN A 167 -0.93 28.92 7.17
C GLN A 167 0.08 28.52 8.26
#